data_AF-A0A3P6ALF6-F1
#
_entry.id   AF-A0A3P6ALF6-F1
#
_cell.length_a   1.000
_cell.length_b   1.000
_cell.length_c   1.000
_cell.angle_alpha   90.00
_cell.angle_beta   90.00
_cell.angle_gamma   90.00
#
_symmetry.space_group_name_H-M   'P 1'
#
loop_
_entity.id
_entity.type
_entity.pdbx_description
1 polymer ?
#
loop_
_entity_poly.entity_id
_entity_poly.type
_entity_poly.pdbx_seq_one_letter_code
_entity_poly.pdbx_strand_id
1 'polypeptide(L)'
;MSSTREENVYLAKLAEQAERYEEMVEFMEKVAKTVDSEELTVEERNLLSVAYKNVIGARRASWRIISSIEQKEESRGNEDHVALIKDYRGKVETELGKICDGILNLWILTLFPLRLWPSPKCFT
;
A
#
# COMPACT_ATOMS: atom_id res chain seq x y z
N MET A 1 -1.54 -10.33 -29.35
CA MET A 1 -2.30 -9.58 -28.35
C MET A 1 -1.44 -9.52 -27.11
N SER A 2 -1.23 -8.32 -26.56
CA SER A 2 -0.46 -8.14 -25.33
C SER A 2 -1.07 -9.02 -24.23
N SER A 3 -0.25 -9.69 -23.43
CA SER A 3 -0.78 -10.39 -22.27
C SER A 3 -1.47 -9.37 -21.35
N THR A 4 -2.55 -9.74 -20.66
CA THR A 4 -3.23 -8.85 -19.69
C THR A 4 -2.24 -8.33 -18.63
N ARG A 5 -1.16 -9.08 -18.37
CA ARG A 5 -0.03 -8.67 -17.53
C ARG A 5 0.74 -7.49 -18.12
N GLU A 6 1.21 -7.59 -19.36
CA GLU A 6 1.93 -6.52 -20.06
C GLU A 6 1.10 -5.22 -20.18
N GLU A 7 -0.21 -5.34 -20.40
CA GLU A 7 -1.11 -4.17 -20.45
C GLU A 7 -1.18 -3.47 -19.08
N ASN A 8 -1.33 -4.22 -17.99
CA ASN A 8 -1.35 -3.65 -16.65
C ASN A 8 0.00 -3.03 -16.26
N VAL A 9 1.13 -3.65 -16.65
CA VAL A 9 2.47 -3.06 -16.42
C VAL A 9 2.64 -1.76 -17.19
N TYR A 10 2.15 -1.69 -18.44
CA TYR A 10 2.19 -0.46 -19.23
C TYR A 10 1.33 0.65 -18.59
N LEU A 11 0.11 0.32 -18.14
CA LEU A 11 -0.77 1.27 -17.44
C LEU A 11 -0.17 1.73 -16.11
N ALA A 12 0.49 0.86 -15.36
CA ALA A 12 1.20 1.24 -14.13
C ALA A 12 2.31 2.26 -14.40
N LYS A 13 3.10 2.08 -15.46
CA LYS A 13 4.13 3.05 -15.88
C LYS A 13 3.51 4.39 -16.28
N LEU A 14 2.36 4.37 -16.97
CA LEU A 14 1.65 5.59 -17.33
C LEU A 14 1.13 6.31 -16.08
N ALA A 15 0.57 5.57 -15.13
CA ALA A 15 0.09 6.10 -13.86
C ALA A 15 1.24 6.69 -13.01
N GLU A 16 2.42 6.08 -13.03
CA GLU A 16 3.63 6.62 -12.40
C GLU A 16 3.99 8.00 -12.97
N GLN A 17 4.03 8.14 -14.30
CA GLN A 17 4.34 9.42 -14.97
C GLN A 17 3.27 10.50 -14.71
N ALA A 18 2.03 10.07 -14.46
CA ALA A 18 0.92 10.96 -14.11
C ALA A 18 0.80 11.23 -12.60
N GLU A 19 1.71 10.68 -11.77
CA GLU A 19 1.66 10.74 -10.31
C GLU A 19 0.36 10.18 -9.68
N ARG A 20 -0.36 9.32 -10.42
CA ARG A 20 -1.61 8.68 -9.95
C ARG A 20 -1.30 7.35 -9.28
N TYR A 21 -0.60 7.42 -8.14
CA TYR A 21 -0.08 6.23 -7.45
C TYR A 21 -1.16 5.29 -6.91
N GLU A 22 -2.37 5.78 -6.59
CA GLU A 22 -3.49 4.92 -6.17
C GLU A 22 -3.90 3.97 -7.31
N GLU A 23 -4.02 4.46 -8.55
CA GLU A 23 -4.29 3.61 -9.71
C GLU A 23 -3.10 2.73 -10.08
N MET A 24 -1.87 3.23 -9.90
CA MET A 24 -0.66 2.43 -10.10
C MET A 24 -0.67 1.18 -9.21
N VAL A 25 -1.11 1.30 -7.95
CA VAL A 25 -1.29 0.16 -7.05
C VAL A 25 -2.34 -0.81 -7.61
N GLU A 26 -3.49 -0.32 -8.07
CA GLU A 26 -4.54 -1.19 -8.64
C GLU A 26 -4.07 -2.00 -9.84
N PHE A 27 -3.31 -1.38 -10.76
CA PHE A 27 -2.75 -2.08 -11.92
C PHE A 27 -1.72 -3.13 -11.50
N MET A 28 -0.84 -2.80 -10.55
CA MET A 28 0.19 -3.71 -10.08
C MET A 28 -0.38 -4.85 -9.21
N GLU A 29 -1.48 -4.64 -8.50
CA GLU A 29 -2.22 -5.71 -7.83
C GLU A 29 -2.82 -6.70 -8.82
N LYS A 30 -3.33 -6.23 -9.97
CA LYS A 30 -3.81 -7.10 -11.05
C LYS A 30 -2.66 -7.94 -11.61
N VAL A 31 -1.49 -7.34 -11.84
CA VAL A 31 -0.27 -8.07 -12.25
C VAL A 31 0.06 -9.16 -11.23
N ALA A 32 0.09 -8.84 -9.93
CA ALA A 32 0.38 -9.80 -8.88
C ALA A 32 -0.66 -10.94 -8.76
N LYS A 33 -1.93 -10.69 -9.08
CA LYS A 33 -2.99 -11.71 -9.07
C LYS A 33 -2.96 -12.63 -10.30
N THR A 34 -2.32 -12.21 -11.40
CA THR A 34 -2.15 -13.05 -12.60
C THR A 34 -0.97 -14.04 -12.50
N VAL A 35 -0.20 -13.94 -11.42
CA VAL A 35 1.02 -14.73 -11.14
C VAL A 35 0.65 -16.04 -10.42
N ASP A 36 -0.15 -16.91 -11.06
CA ASP A 36 -0.42 -18.25 -10.50
C ASP A 36 0.75 -19.24 -10.70
N SER A 37 1.76 -18.89 -11.51
CA SER A 37 2.93 -19.76 -11.78
C SER A 37 4.28 -19.07 -12.00
N GLU A 38 4.33 -17.75 -12.20
CA GLU A 38 5.55 -17.02 -12.58
C GLU A 38 5.88 -15.89 -11.61
N GLU A 39 6.96 -16.00 -10.85
CA GLU A 39 7.42 -14.96 -9.94
C GLU A 39 7.45 -13.55 -10.58
N LEU A 40 7.17 -12.52 -9.78
CA LEU A 40 7.30 -11.14 -10.20
C LEU A 40 8.74 -10.83 -10.58
N THR A 41 8.92 -10.19 -11.74
CA THR A 41 10.22 -9.72 -12.19
C THR A 41 10.75 -8.63 -11.25
N VAL A 42 12.06 -8.36 -11.33
CA VAL A 42 12.69 -7.27 -10.56
C VAL A 42 12.03 -5.93 -10.88
N GLU A 43 11.69 -5.69 -12.15
CA GLU A 43 11.04 -4.46 -12.59
C GLU A 43 9.64 -4.31 -11.99
N GLU A 44 8.82 -5.36 -12.02
CA GLU A 44 7.47 -5.32 -11.44
C GLU A 44 7.49 -5.15 -9.92
N ARG A 45 8.44 -5.79 -9.21
CA ARG A 45 8.62 -5.58 -7.76
C ARG A 45 9.03 -4.14 -7.42
N ASN A 46 9.85 -3.52 -8.27
CA ASN A 46 10.22 -2.12 -8.11
C ASN A 46 9.02 -1.20 -8.33
N LEU A 47 8.23 -1.43 -9.39
CA LEU A 47 7.01 -0.66 -9.67
C LEU A 47 6.02 -0.76 -8.52
N LEU A 48 5.80 -1.96 -7.97
CA LEU A 48 4.99 -2.18 -6.76
C LEU A 48 5.51 -1.36 -5.56
N SER A 49 6.82 -1.43 -5.32
CA SER A 49 7.45 -0.72 -4.21
C SER A 49 7.29 0.80 -4.35
N VAL A 50 7.46 1.33 -5.56
CA VAL A 50 7.27 2.76 -5.86
C VAL A 50 5.82 3.18 -5.64
N ALA A 51 4.86 2.41 -6.15
CA ALA A 51 3.44 2.70 -6.03
C ALA A 51 3.02 2.81 -4.55
N TYR A 52 3.24 1.73 -3.78
CA TYR A 52 2.83 1.70 -2.37
C TYR A 52 3.59 2.72 -1.52
N LYS A 53 4.90 2.93 -1.74
CA LYS A 53 5.69 3.94 -1.00
C LYS A 53 5.07 5.33 -1.14
N ASN A 54 4.65 5.69 -2.35
CA ASN A 54 4.06 7.01 -2.61
C ASN A 54 2.66 7.13 -2.00
N VAL A 55 1.80 6.12 -2.14
CA VAL A 55 0.46 6.11 -1.53
C VAL A 55 0.54 6.21 0.00
N ILE A 56 1.38 5.38 0.63
CA ILE A 56 1.60 5.40 2.09
C ILE A 56 2.20 6.75 2.52
N GLY A 57 3.16 7.27 1.75
CA GLY A 57 3.79 8.56 2.00
C GLY A 57 2.77 9.71 2.03
N ALA A 58 1.89 9.77 1.03
CA ALA A 58 0.83 10.75 0.94
C ALA A 58 -0.17 10.64 2.11
N ARG A 59 -0.63 9.42 2.43
CA ARG A 59 -1.55 9.18 3.56
C ARG A 59 -0.93 9.53 4.91
N ARG A 60 0.35 9.18 5.14
CA ARG A 60 1.09 9.61 6.35
C ARG A 60 1.27 11.11 6.44
N ALA A 61 1.47 11.81 5.32
CA ALA A 61 1.52 13.26 5.30
C ALA A 61 0.18 13.88 5.68
N SER A 62 -0.92 13.37 5.09
CA SER A 62 -2.28 13.77 5.43
C SER A 62 -2.59 13.57 6.92
N TRP A 63 -2.27 12.39 7.47
CA TRP A 63 -2.45 12.10 8.89
C TRP A 63 -1.69 13.09 9.78
N ARG A 64 -0.42 13.40 9.47
CA ARG A 64 0.37 14.38 10.24
C ARG A 64 -0.26 15.78 10.23
N ILE A 65 -0.82 16.20 9.10
CA ILE A 65 -1.49 17.49 8.98
C ILE A 65 -2.75 17.50 9.85
N ILE A 66 -3.58 16.46 9.77
CA ILE A 66 -4.81 16.33 10.56
C ILE A 66 -4.49 16.34 12.06
N SER A 67 -3.50 15.56 12.51
CA SER A 67 -3.06 15.56 13.91
C SER A 67 -2.56 16.94 14.37
N SER A 68 -1.92 17.71 13.49
CA SER A 68 -1.51 19.09 13.82
C SER A 68 -2.70 20.05 13.93
N ILE A 69 -3.74 19.87 13.11
CA ILE A 69 -4.98 20.66 13.18
C ILE A 69 -5.74 20.34 14.47
N GLU A 70 -5.83 19.05 14.83
CA GLU A 70 -6.44 18.60 16.09
C GLU A 70 -5.81 19.27 17.31
N GLN A 71 -4.48 19.24 17.42
CA GLN A 71 -3.76 19.87 18.54
C GLN A 71 -4.00 21.39 18.60
N LYS A 72 -4.11 22.04 17.44
CA LYS A 72 -4.42 23.48 17.38
C LYS A 72 -5.83 23.78 17.86
N GLU A 73 -6.82 22.99 17.46
CA GLU A 73 -8.21 23.17 17.92
C GLU A 73 -8.38 22.80 19.40
N GLU A 74 -7.66 21.80 19.89
CA GLU A 74 -7.64 21.43 21.31
C GLU A 74 -7.09 22.58 22.16
N SER A 75 -6.05 23.28 21.68
CA SER A 75 -5.50 24.47 22.35
C SER A 75 -6.48 25.67 22.41
N ARG A 76 -7.49 25.68 21.54
CA ARG A 76 -8.54 26.70 21.48
C ARG A 76 -9.76 26.37 22.34
N GLY A 77 -9.81 25.16 22.92
CA GLY A 77 -10.93 24.70 23.75
C GLY A 77 -12.20 24.37 22.96
N ASN A 78 -12.08 24.07 21.66
CA ASN A 78 -13.23 23.82 20.79
C ASN A 78 -13.54 22.31 20.72
N GLU A 79 -14.13 21.77 21.80
CA GLU A 79 -14.32 20.33 22.00
C GLU A 79 -15.16 19.66 20.89
N ASP A 80 -16.18 20.34 20.36
CA ASP A 80 -17.03 19.82 19.29
C ASP A 80 -16.24 19.60 17.99
N HIS A 81 -15.40 20.57 17.60
CA HIS A 81 -14.53 20.44 16.43
C HIS A 81 -13.43 19.39 16.65
N VAL A 82 -12.89 19.29 17.86
CA VAL A 82 -11.88 18.27 18.20
C VAL A 82 -12.47 16.87 18.04
N ALA A 83 -13.70 16.64 18.46
CA ALA A 83 -14.39 15.35 18.25
C ALA A 83 -14.52 15.01 16.75
N LEU A 84 -14.97 15.96 15.94
CA LEU A 84 -15.07 15.78 14.48
C LEU A 84 -13.71 15.48 13.81
N ILE A 85 -12.65 16.18 14.25
CA ILE A 85 -11.29 15.97 13.73
C ILE A 85 -10.75 14.60 14.14
N LYS A 86 -11.00 14.15 15.37
CA LYS A 86 -10.61 12.82 15.86
C LYS A 86 -11.26 11.71 15.04
N ASP A 87 -12.56 11.82 14.75
CA ASP A 87 -13.26 10.86 13.89
C ASP A 87 -12.67 10.82 12.47
N TYR A 88 -12.35 11.98 11.91
CA TYR A 88 -11.71 12.05 10.59
C TYR A 88 -10.29 11.47 10.60
N ARG A 89 -9.51 11.73 11.64
CA ARG A 89 -8.18 11.12 11.84
C ARG A 89 -8.28 9.59 11.90
N GLY A 90 -9.26 9.06 12.62
CA GLY A 90 -9.51 7.62 12.71
C GLY A 90 -9.85 6.96 11.36
N LYS A 91 -10.57 7.67 10.47
CA LYS A 91 -10.78 7.20 9.09
C LYS A 91 -9.48 7.09 8.33
N VAL A 92 -8.62 8.10 8.40
CA VAL A 92 -7.30 8.10 7.74
C VAL A 92 -6.38 7.01 8.30
N GLU A 93 -6.41 6.77 9.62
CA GLU A 93 -5.68 5.66 10.24
C GLU A 93 -6.16 4.30 9.73
N THR A 94 -7.48 4.13 9.60
CA THR A 94 -8.07 2.89 9.06
C THR A 94 -7.67 2.67 7.60
N GLU A 95 -7.69 3.71 6.78
CA GLU A 95 -7.22 3.64 5.38
C GLU A 95 -5.73 3.28 5.31
N LEU A 96 -4.90 3.94 6.12
CA LEU A 96 -3.48 3.68 6.19
C LEU A 96 -3.21 2.23 6.62
N GLY A 97 -3.94 1.72 7.62
CA GLY A 97 -3.89 0.33 8.07
C GLY A 97 -4.21 -0.64 6.93
N LYS A 98 -5.31 -0.43 6.21
CA LYS A 98 -5.69 -1.26 5.05
C LYS A 98 -4.62 -1.29 3.95
N ILE A 99 -4.00 -0.15 3.65
CA ILE A 99 -2.92 -0.08 2.65
C ILE A 99 -1.68 -0.85 3.12
N CYS A 100 -1.31 -0.72 4.40
CA CYS A 100 -0.22 -1.48 5.01
C CYS A 100 -0.51 -2.98 5.06
N ASP A 101 -1.75 -3.40 5.35
CA ASP A 101 -2.13 -4.80 5.34
C ASP A 101 -2.09 -5.37 3.91
N GLY A 102 -2.53 -4.57 2.92
CA GLY A 102 -2.44 -4.92 1.50
C GLY A 102 -1.00 -5.19 1.06
N ILE A 103 -0.05 -4.30 1.41
CA ILE A 103 1.36 -4.49 1.05
C ILE A 103 1.96 -5.70 1.77
N LEU A 104 1.65 -5.90 3.06
CA LEU A 104 2.18 -7.01 3.84
C LEU A 104 1.71 -8.34 3.27
N ASN A 105 0.42 -8.46 2.93
CA ASN A 105 -0.13 -9.65 2.29
C ASN A 105 0.53 -9.92 0.93
N LEU A 106 0.74 -8.88 0.12
CA LEU A 106 1.42 -9.02 -1.17
C LEU A 106 2.88 -9.47 -0.99
N TRP A 107 3.59 -8.91 -0.02
CA TRP A 107 4.97 -9.32 0.30
C TRP A 107 5.05 -10.76 0.80
N ILE A 108 4.12 -11.17 1.67
CA ILE A 108 4.04 -12.56 2.15
C ILE A 108 3.78 -13.51 0.97
N LEU A 109 2.82 -13.19 0.10
CA LEU A 109 2.48 -14.04 -1.06
C LEU A 109 3.62 -14.11 -2.09
N THR A 110 4.39 -13.03 -2.29
CA THR A 110 5.44 -12.95 -3.32
C THR A 110 6.83 -13.37 -2.84
N LEU A 111 7.15 -13.23 -1.55
CA LEU A 111 8.45 -13.64 -0.98
C LEU A 111 8.42 -14.99 -0.25
N PHE A 112 7.23 -15.47 0.16
CA PHE A 112 7.05 -16.81 0.74
C PHE A 112 6.26 -17.80 -0.15
N PRO A 113 6.51 -17.92 -1.47
CA PRO A 113 6.15 -19.14 -2.15
C PRO A 113 7.06 -20.26 -1.60
N LEU A 114 6.57 -21.02 -0.61
CA LEU A 114 6.99 -22.39 -0.29
C LEU A 114 8.51 -22.67 -0.29
N ARG A 115 9.37 -21.83 0.33
CA ARG A 115 10.81 -22.16 0.39
C ARG A 115 11.39 -22.60 1.72
N LEU A 116 10.91 -22.19 2.90
CA LEU A 116 11.58 -22.59 4.14
C LEU A 116 10.64 -22.63 5.36
N TRP A 117 9.92 -23.74 5.53
CA TRP A 117 9.83 -24.35 6.86
C TRP A 117 10.55 -25.69 6.77
N PRO A 118 11.78 -25.83 7.30
CA PRO A 118 12.27 -27.17 7.56
C PRO A 118 11.32 -27.76 8.61
N SER A 119 10.63 -28.84 8.25
CA SER A 119 9.92 -29.70 9.20
C SER A 119 10.78 -29.90 10.47
N PRO A 120 10.19 -29.99 11.67
CA PRO A 120 10.90 -30.06 12.95
C PRO A 120 11.64 -31.40 13.18
N LYS A 121 12.45 -31.85 12.22
CA LYS A 121 13.25 -33.08 12.27
C LYS A 121 14.76 -32.84 12.24
N CYS A 122 15.22 -31.59 12.28
CA CYS A 122 16.64 -31.26 12.43
C CYS A 122 16.93 -30.67 13.81
N PHE A 123 16.54 -31.40 14.86
CA PHE A 123 17.07 -31.26 16.22
C PHE A 123 17.14 -32.67 16.83
N THR A 124 18.15 -33.42 16.42
CA THR A 124 18.68 -34.60 17.13
C THR A 124 20.17 -34.64 16.91
#